data_AF-I4N1Z9-F1
#
_entry.id   AF-I4N1Z9-F1
#
_cell.length_a   1.000
_cell.length_b   1.000
_cell.length_c   1.000
_cell.angle_alpha   90.00
_cell.angle_beta   90.00
_cell.angle_gamma   90.00
#
_symmetry.space_group_name_H-M   'P 1'
#
loop_
_entity.id
_entity.type
_entity.pdbx_description
1 polymer ?
#
loop_
_entity_poly.entity_id
_entity_poly.type
_entity_poly.pdbx_seq_one_letter_code
_entity_poly.pdbx_strand_id
1 'polypeptide(L)'
;MIKSRTLFARIFNVTLAAIFLAHGLTYLWIVHYRIPPPPRLGTTAQTADPALALEASSHYLLVWPKAMLAFQFLALIAMAWYVSRSLTRPLKRFSQAAERLGDNLDSRPLAETGSVEARHVASLLNRMQQSIRDQVDMRRRTLGAVSHDLRTPLSRLKLRLALLDDPVLTKEMSSDIDAIVKVLDATQHYLHDDTKAP
;
A
#
# COMPACT_ATOMS: atom_id res chain seq x y z
N MET A 1 2.67 20.20 -12.56
CA MET A 1 1.69 19.54 -11.65
C MET A 1 2.44 18.84 -10.51
N ILE A 2 2.73 19.55 -9.40
CA ILE A 2 3.47 19.03 -8.23
C ILE A 2 2.82 19.62 -6.98
N LYS A 3 1.74 19.03 -6.44
CA LYS A 3 1.05 19.64 -5.26
C LYS A 3 0.64 18.69 -4.13
N SER A 4 0.83 17.38 -4.26
CA SER A 4 0.49 16.43 -3.18
C SER A 4 1.64 16.10 -2.23
N ARG A 5 2.86 16.55 -2.53
CA ARG A 5 4.08 16.22 -1.76
C ARG A 5 4.13 16.77 -0.34
N THR A 6 3.30 17.76 -0.01
CA THR A 6 3.56 18.57 1.17
C THR A 6 2.43 18.58 2.18
N LEU A 7 1.20 18.09 1.93
CA LEU A 7 0.09 18.34 2.87
C LEU A 7 0.19 17.50 4.16
N PHE A 8 0.46 16.20 4.05
CA PHE A 8 0.62 15.29 5.20
C PHE A 8 1.85 15.59 6.03
N ALA A 9 2.96 15.94 5.38
CA ALA A 9 4.20 16.32 6.05
C ALA A 9 4.19 17.79 6.50
N ARG A 10 3.36 18.69 5.93
CA ARG A 10 3.20 20.08 6.40
C ARG A 10 2.24 20.21 7.55
N ILE A 11 1.05 19.61 7.52
CA ILE A 11 0.40 19.15 8.77
C ILE A 11 1.41 18.17 9.40
N PHE A 12 1.35 17.64 10.60
CA PHE A 12 2.53 16.97 11.17
C PHE A 12 3.73 17.92 11.40
N ASN A 13 4.51 18.39 10.42
CA ASN A 13 5.62 19.33 10.72
C ASN A 13 5.12 20.65 11.31
N VAL A 14 3.99 21.20 10.85
CA VAL A 14 3.36 22.39 11.44
C VAL A 14 2.79 22.08 12.81
N THR A 15 2.20 20.89 13.00
CA THR A 15 1.65 20.51 14.31
C THR A 15 2.76 20.30 15.33
N LEU A 16 3.83 19.64 14.93
CA LEU A 16 5.04 19.42 15.70
C LEU A 16 5.74 20.75 15.98
N ALA A 17 5.93 21.60 14.97
CA ALA A 17 6.51 22.92 15.13
C ALA A 17 5.66 23.81 16.04
N ALA A 18 4.32 23.78 15.94
CA ALA A 18 3.44 24.53 16.83
C ALA A 18 3.57 24.06 18.29
N ILE A 19 3.70 22.76 18.51
CA ILE A 19 3.96 22.17 19.84
C ILE A 19 5.31 22.65 20.38
N PHE A 20 6.37 22.53 19.59
CA PHE A 20 7.71 23.00 19.97
C PHE A 20 7.76 24.51 20.20
N LEU A 21 7.04 25.30 19.41
CA LEU A 21 7.02 26.76 19.49
C LEU A 21 6.23 27.24 20.71
N ALA A 22 5.10 26.61 21.02
CA ALA A 22 4.37 26.85 22.27
C ALA A 22 5.23 26.50 23.50
N HIS A 23 5.98 25.39 23.43
CA HIS A 23 6.92 25.00 24.49
C HIS A 23 8.10 25.96 24.60
N GLY A 24 8.69 26.37 23.48
CA GLY A 24 9.78 27.33 23.44
C GLY A 24 9.36 28.67 24.03
N LEU A 25 8.17 29.17 23.68
CA LEU A 25 7.61 30.39 24.28
C LEU A 25 7.40 30.24 25.79
N THR A 26 6.90 29.08 26.23
CA THR A 26 6.64 28.83 27.66
C THR A 26 7.95 28.70 28.44
N TYR A 27 8.95 27.99 27.90
CA TYR A 27 10.28 27.88 28.48
C TYR A 27 10.98 29.24 28.52
N LEU A 28 10.89 30.02 27.44
CA LEU A 28 11.45 31.37 27.38
C LEU A 28 10.73 32.32 28.33
N TRP A 29 9.42 32.17 28.51
CA TRP A 29 8.66 32.87 29.55
C TRP A 29 9.15 32.50 30.95
N ILE A 30 9.38 31.22 31.26
CA ILE A 30 9.91 30.78 32.57
C ILE A 30 11.34 31.29 32.82
N VAL A 31 12.21 31.25 31.79
CA VAL A 31 13.60 31.69 31.90
C VAL A 31 13.72 33.21 31.97
N HIS A 32 12.88 33.94 31.24
CA HIS A 32 12.88 35.40 31.17
C HIS A 32 12.07 36.06 32.30
N TYR A 33 10.91 35.49 32.67
CA TYR A 33 10.09 35.86 33.83
C TYR A 33 10.41 34.92 35.01
N ARG A 34 11.66 34.97 35.44
CA ARG A 34 12.12 34.39 36.70
C ARG A 34 11.32 35.04 37.83
N ILE A 35 10.58 34.21 38.60
CA ILE A 35 9.86 34.47 39.87
C ILE A 35 9.75 35.97 40.21
N PRO A 36 8.56 36.61 40.17
CA PRO A 36 8.45 37.99 40.62
C PRO A 36 9.05 38.07 42.03
N PRO A 37 10.01 38.98 42.28
CA PRO A 37 10.62 39.09 43.61
C PRO A 37 9.49 39.21 44.62
N PRO A 38 9.58 38.52 45.77
CA PRO A 38 8.52 38.55 46.77
C PRO A 38 8.11 40.01 47.01
N PRO A 39 6.80 40.30 47.12
CA PRO A 39 6.30 41.67 47.21
C PRO A 39 7.14 42.41 48.24
N ARG A 40 7.75 43.55 47.84
CA ARG A 40 8.49 44.38 48.80
C ARG A 40 7.47 44.80 49.85
N LEU A 41 7.56 44.17 51.02
CA LEU A 41 6.76 44.51 52.17
C LEU A 41 7.06 45.96 52.49
N GLY A 42 6.17 46.86 52.07
CA GLY A 42 6.17 48.23 52.56
C GLY A 42 5.97 48.16 54.06
N THR A 43 7.04 48.31 54.83
CA THR A 43 7.06 48.52 56.29
C THR A 43 6.32 47.51 57.21
N THR A 44 5.69 46.45 56.69
CA THR A 44 5.02 45.38 57.46
C THR A 44 5.70 44.02 57.29
N ALA A 45 7.02 44.02 57.02
CA ALA A 45 7.79 42.84 56.64
C ALA A 45 7.95 41.75 57.71
N GLN A 46 7.34 41.93 58.89
CA GLN A 46 7.57 41.07 60.05
C GLN A 46 6.45 40.03 60.28
N THR A 47 5.35 40.04 59.51
CA THR A 47 4.21 39.11 59.69
C THR A 47 3.83 38.30 58.46
N ALA A 48 4.61 38.36 57.37
CA ALA A 48 4.39 37.48 56.23
C ALA A 48 4.79 36.05 56.60
N ASP A 49 3.80 35.17 56.77
CA ASP A 49 4.00 33.77 57.14
C ASP A 49 4.87 33.07 56.07
N PRO A 50 6.11 32.66 56.41
CA PRO A 50 7.02 32.02 55.46
C PRO A 50 6.47 30.68 54.95
N ALA A 51 5.55 30.05 55.69
CA ALA A 51 4.91 28.79 55.29
C ALA A 51 4.08 28.97 54.00
N LEU A 52 3.32 30.07 53.87
CA LEU A 52 2.48 30.34 52.70
C LEU A 52 3.30 30.58 51.42
N ALA A 53 4.50 31.15 51.55
CA ALA A 53 5.40 31.41 50.41
C ALA A 53 6.12 30.13 49.94
N LEU A 54 6.51 29.26 50.88
CA LEU A 54 7.08 27.93 50.58
C LEU A 54 6.04 27.00 49.93
N GLU A 55 4.79 27.05 50.39
CA GLU A 55 3.72 26.22 49.84
C GLU A 55 3.38 26.63 48.39
N ALA A 56 3.25 27.94 48.12
CA ALA A 56 3.02 28.46 46.78
C ALA A 56 4.15 28.07 45.81
N SER A 57 5.42 28.29 46.19
CA SER A 57 6.57 27.96 45.34
C SER A 57 6.72 26.45 45.06
N SER A 58 6.39 25.59 46.03
CA SER A 58 6.42 24.14 45.86
C SER A 58 5.40 23.63 44.83
N HIS A 59 4.21 24.23 44.76
CA HIS A 59 3.17 23.86 43.80
C HIS A 59 3.60 24.19 42.37
N TYR A 60 4.22 25.36 42.15
CA TYR A 60 4.71 25.74 40.82
C TYR A 60 5.89 24.89 40.35
N LEU A 61 6.83 24.57 41.25
CA LEU A 61 8.00 23.73 40.94
C LEU A 61 7.63 22.27 40.64
N LEU A 62 6.54 21.76 41.23
CA LEU A 62 6.16 20.36 41.10
C LEU A 62 5.10 20.11 40.00
N VAL A 63 4.14 21.02 39.79
CA VAL A 63 2.98 20.78 38.91
C VAL A 63 3.28 21.10 37.45
N TRP A 64 3.98 22.20 37.16
CA TRP A 64 4.26 22.62 35.78
C TRP A 64 5.15 21.63 35.00
N PRO A 65 6.24 21.08 35.57
CA PRO A 65 7.04 20.08 34.87
C PRO A 65 6.27 18.78 34.58
N LYS A 66 5.39 18.36 35.50
CA LYS A 66 4.54 17.18 35.32
C LYS A 66 3.49 17.40 34.23
N ALA A 67 2.87 18.57 34.18
CA ALA A 67 1.93 18.93 33.13
C ALA A 67 2.59 18.95 31.74
N MET A 68 3.83 19.47 31.65
CA MET A 68 4.61 19.43 30.41
C MET A 68 4.96 17.99 29.98
N LEU A 69 5.43 17.16 30.91
CA LEU A 69 5.70 15.75 30.63
C LEU A 69 4.45 15.02 30.14
N ALA A 70 3.30 15.23 30.81
CA ALA A 70 2.03 14.63 30.41
C ALA A 70 1.60 15.09 29.00
N PHE A 71 1.74 16.38 28.68
CA PHE A 71 1.46 16.89 27.34
C PHE A 71 2.39 16.28 26.28
N GLN A 72 3.68 16.15 26.57
CA GLN A 72 4.65 15.52 25.68
C GLN A 72 4.31 14.06 25.41
N PHE A 73 3.95 13.29 26.44
CA PHE A 73 3.51 11.91 26.29
C PHE A 73 2.24 11.82 25.43
N LEU A 74 1.24 12.68 25.68
CA LEU A 74 0.02 12.73 24.88
C LEU A 74 0.29 13.06 23.41
N ALA A 75 1.17 14.03 23.13
CA ALA A 75 1.56 14.40 21.78
C ALA A 75 2.27 13.23 21.06
N LEU A 76 3.16 12.51 21.75
CA LEU A 76 3.83 11.33 21.21
C LEU A 76 2.84 10.21 20.88
N ILE A 77 1.88 9.94 21.77
CA ILE A 77 0.85 8.91 21.55
C ILE A 77 -0.04 9.29 20.36
N ALA A 78 -0.51 10.53 20.30
CA ALA A 78 -1.34 11.02 19.19
C ALA A 78 -0.59 10.91 17.84
N MET A 79 0.70 11.26 17.85
CA MET A 79 1.57 11.15 16.70
C MET A 79 1.78 9.69 16.25
N ALA A 80 2.12 8.80 17.18
CA ALA A 80 2.30 7.37 16.90
C ALA A 80 1.03 6.74 16.32
N TRP A 81 -0.13 7.07 16.90
CA TRP A 81 -1.43 6.60 16.40
C TRP A 81 -1.71 7.10 14.99
N TYR A 82 -1.42 8.37 14.70
CA TYR A 82 -1.62 8.96 13.38
C TYR A 82 -0.71 8.34 12.31
N VAL A 83 0.59 8.18 12.60
CA VAL A 83 1.55 7.54 11.69
C VAL A 83 1.17 6.10 11.41
N SER A 84 0.86 5.33 12.45
CA SER A 84 0.41 3.94 12.31
C SER A 84 -0.77 3.86 11.34
N ARG A 85 -1.81 4.66 11.56
CA ARG A 85 -3.00 4.66 10.72
C ARG A 85 -2.73 5.13 9.28
N SER A 86 -1.76 6.03 9.10
CA SER A 86 -1.38 6.55 7.78
C SER A 86 -0.51 5.59 6.97
N LEU A 87 0.34 4.78 7.61
CA LEU A 87 1.15 3.75 6.93
C LEU A 87 0.34 2.49 6.63
N THR A 88 -0.54 2.07 7.54
CA THR A 88 -1.32 0.83 7.37
C THR A 88 -2.38 0.95 6.27
N ARG A 89 -2.97 2.14 6.08
CA ARG A 89 -3.99 2.37 5.03
C ARG A 89 -3.50 2.08 3.61
N PRO A 90 -2.38 2.65 3.11
CA PRO A 90 -1.87 2.35 1.77
C PRO A 90 -1.40 0.90 1.63
N LEU A 91 -0.79 0.31 2.67
CA LEU A 91 -0.40 -1.11 2.66
C LEU A 91 -1.59 -2.04 2.43
N LYS A 92 -2.69 -1.81 3.14
CA LYS A 92 -3.92 -2.60 2.95
C LYS A 92 -4.47 -2.47 1.52
N ARG A 93 -4.38 -1.28 0.93
CA ARG A 93 -4.80 -1.06 -0.47
C ARG A 93 -3.93 -1.82 -1.46
N PHE A 94 -2.60 -1.86 -1.24
CA PHE A 94 -1.69 -2.62 -2.10
C PHE A 94 -1.87 -4.14 -1.95
N SER A 95 -2.11 -4.64 -0.74
CA SER A 95 -2.45 -6.06 -0.53
C SER A 95 -3.71 -6.46 -1.30
N GLN A 96 -4.78 -5.68 -1.15
CA GLN A 96 -6.05 -5.90 -1.87
C GLN A 96 -5.89 -5.79 -3.38
N ALA A 97 -4.99 -4.92 -3.86
CA ALA A 97 -4.67 -4.80 -5.27
C ALA A 97 -3.97 -6.06 -5.79
N ALA A 98 -2.99 -6.57 -5.05
CA ALA A 98 -2.24 -7.76 -5.42
C ALA A 98 -3.12 -9.01 -5.40
N GLU A 99 -4.01 -9.13 -4.41
CA GLU A 99 -5.03 -10.20 -4.37
C GLU A 99 -5.94 -10.14 -5.61
N ARG A 100 -6.49 -8.96 -5.94
CA ARG A 100 -7.32 -8.78 -7.13
C ARG A 100 -6.58 -9.07 -8.43
N LEU A 101 -5.29 -8.73 -8.51
CA LEU A 101 -4.45 -9.04 -9.66
C LEU A 101 -4.27 -10.55 -9.81
N GLY A 102 -4.14 -11.29 -8.70
CA GLY A 102 -4.08 -12.75 -8.69
C GLY A 102 -5.37 -13.41 -9.13
N ASP A 103 -6.52 -12.86 -8.71
CA ASP A 103 -7.84 -13.41 -9.04
C ASP A 103 -8.27 -13.06 -10.48
N ASN A 104 -8.08 -11.80 -10.88
CA ASN A 104 -8.49 -11.31 -12.19
C ASN A 104 -7.44 -10.34 -12.75
N LEU A 105 -6.73 -10.82 -13.77
CA LEU A 105 -5.68 -10.06 -14.43
C LEU A 105 -6.23 -8.81 -15.12
N ASP A 106 -7.47 -8.82 -15.59
CA ASP A 106 -8.17 -7.71 -16.29
C ASP A 106 -8.83 -6.71 -15.33
N SER A 107 -8.64 -6.89 -14.03
CA SER A 107 -9.08 -5.94 -13.02
C SER A 107 -8.53 -4.52 -13.24
N ARG A 108 -9.32 -3.51 -12.82
CA ARG A 108 -8.98 -2.10 -13.03
C ARG A 108 -7.61 -1.76 -12.38
N PRO A 109 -6.71 -1.07 -13.11
CA PRO A 109 -5.42 -0.65 -12.57
C PRO A 109 -5.56 0.17 -11.28
N LEU A 110 -4.52 0.12 -10.46
CA LEU A 110 -4.51 0.82 -9.19
C LEU A 110 -4.38 2.32 -9.38
N ALA A 111 -5.24 3.07 -8.70
CA ALA A 111 -5.21 4.53 -8.75
C ALA A 111 -3.92 5.05 -8.11
N GLU A 112 -3.10 5.77 -8.87
CA GLU A 112 -1.86 6.41 -8.43
C GLU A 112 -2.16 7.64 -7.56
N THR A 113 -2.68 7.39 -6.37
CA THR A 113 -3.09 8.40 -5.39
C THR A 113 -2.31 8.25 -4.08
N GLY A 114 -2.18 9.35 -3.34
CA GLY A 114 -1.48 9.37 -2.05
C GLY A 114 -0.06 9.93 -2.14
N SER A 115 0.83 9.44 -1.26
CA SER A 115 2.22 9.88 -1.17
C SER A 115 3.00 9.57 -2.46
N VAL A 116 4.22 10.09 -2.59
CA VAL A 116 5.02 9.84 -3.80
C VAL A 116 5.43 8.38 -3.87
N GLU A 117 5.78 7.83 -2.72
CA GLU A 117 6.16 6.43 -2.51
C GLU A 117 4.98 5.53 -2.83
N ALA A 118 3.79 5.84 -2.31
CA ALA A 118 2.57 5.10 -2.61
C ALA A 118 2.24 5.13 -4.11
N ARG A 119 2.37 6.29 -4.77
CA ARG A 119 2.16 6.42 -6.22
C ARG A 119 3.20 5.64 -7.03
N HIS A 120 4.45 5.64 -6.58
CA HIS A 120 5.53 4.89 -7.22
C HIS A 120 5.26 3.38 -7.16
N VAL A 121 4.88 2.87 -5.98
CA VAL A 121 4.49 1.46 -5.81
C VAL A 121 3.26 1.12 -6.65
N ALA A 122 2.24 1.99 -6.67
CA ALA A 122 1.06 1.80 -7.52
C ALA A 122 1.43 1.69 -9.01
N SER A 123 2.29 2.58 -9.50
CA SER A 123 2.76 2.54 -10.90
C SER A 123 3.55 1.27 -11.20
N LEU A 124 4.44 0.82 -10.29
CA LEU A 124 5.17 -0.43 -10.44
C LEU A 124 4.24 -1.63 -10.51
N LEU A 125 3.23 -1.71 -9.63
CA LEU A 125 2.25 -2.80 -9.64
C LEU A 125 1.43 -2.80 -10.93
N ASN A 126 1.03 -1.63 -11.42
CA ASN A 126 0.33 -1.49 -12.71
C ASN A 126 1.20 -1.95 -13.88
N ARG A 127 2.51 -1.63 -13.87
CA ARG A 127 3.45 -2.11 -14.90
C ARG A 127 3.63 -3.63 -14.85
N MET A 128 3.71 -4.21 -13.64
CA MET A 128 3.77 -5.66 -13.47
C MET A 128 2.49 -6.32 -14.00
N GLN A 129 1.31 -5.79 -13.65
CA GLN A 129 0.04 -6.25 -14.17
C GLN A 129 0.04 -6.25 -15.71
N GLN A 130 0.44 -5.15 -16.33
CA GLN A 130 0.51 -5.07 -17.80
C GLN A 130 1.49 -6.08 -18.39
N SER A 131 2.69 -6.20 -17.81
CA SER A 131 3.69 -7.16 -18.29
C SER A 131 3.20 -8.60 -18.21
N ILE A 132 2.47 -8.97 -17.15
CA ILE A 132 1.93 -10.33 -17.01
C ILE A 132 0.83 -10.57 -18.06
N ARG A 133 -0.05 -9.58 -18.29
CA ARG A 133 -1.07 -9.66 -19.35
C ARG A 133 -0.44 -9.91 -20.71
N ASP A 134 0.56 -9.11 -21.06
CA ASP A 134 1.25 -9.21 -22.36
C ASP A 134 1.91 -10.59 -22.54
N GLN A 135 2.50 -11.15 -21.47
CA GLN A 135 3.09 -12.48 -21.50
C GLN A 135 2.05 -13.59 -21.69
N VAL A 136 0.91 -13.49 -21.00
CA VAL A 136 -0.19 -14.46 -21.12
C VAL A 136 -0.78 -14.40 -22.53
N ASP A 137 -1.04 -13.21 -23.04
CA ASP A 137 -1.57 -13.01 -24.39
C ASP A 137 -0.62 -13.53 -25.48
N MET A 138 0.68 -13.28 -25.32
CA MET A 138 1.69 -13.78 -26.25
C MET A 138 1.69 -15.32 -26.28
N ARG A 139 1.65 -15.98 -25.11
CA ARG A 139 1.57 -17.45 -25.04
C ARG A 139 0.28 -17.97 -25.66
N ARG A 140 -0.87 -17.34 -25.38
CA ARG A 140 -2.16 -17.71 -25.96
C ARG A 140 -2.14 -17.62 -27.49
N ARG A 141 -1.63 -16.52 -28.06
CA ARG A 141 -1.48 -16.35 -29.52
C ARG A 141 -0.55 -17.39 -30.14
N THR A 142 0.57 -17.66 -29.47
CA THR A 142 1.54 -18.65 -29.95
C THR A 142 0.94 -20.05 -29.97
N LEU A 143 0.25 -20.46 -28.90
CA LEU A 143 -0.45 -21.75 -28.84
C LEU A 143 -1.57 -21.84 -29.88
N GLY A 144 -2.33 -20.76 -30.09
CA GLY A 144 -3.34 -20.71 -31.15
C GLY A 144 -2.76 -20.91 -32.55
N ALA A 145 -1.64 -20.25 -32.86
CA ALA A 145 -0.93 -20.41 -34.14
C ALA A 145 -0.40 -21.84 -34.32
N VAL A 146 0.25 -22.40 -33.29
CA VAL A 146 0.74 -23.79 -33.34
C VAL A 146 -0.40 -24.78 -33.53
N SER A 147 -1.52 -24.63 -32.83
CA SER A 147 -2.69 -25.51 -33.00
C SER A 147 -3.27 -25.45 -34.41
N HIS A 148 -3.35 -24.25 -34.99
CA HIS A 148 -3.78 -24.08 -36.37
C HIS A 148 -2.83 -24.79 -37.34
N ASP A 149 -1.52 -24.62 -37.15
CA ASP A 149 -0.51 -25.18 -38.05
C ASP A 149 -0.40 -26.70 -37.93
N LEU A 150 -0.72 -27.29 -36.78
CA LEU A 150 -0.76 -28.74 -36.56
C LEU A 150 -1.98 -29.44 -37.17
N ARG A 151 -3.13 -28.75 -37.33
CA ARG A 151 -4.29 -29.34 -38.01
C ARG A 151 -3.98 -29.71 -39.46
N THR A 152 -3.22 -28.89 -40.15
CA THR A 152 -2.87 -29.10 -41.57
C THR A 152 -2.11 -30.41 -41.83
N PRO A 153 -0.98 -30.72 -41.15
CA PRO A 153 -0.29 -31.99 -41.32
C PRO A 153 -1.10 -33.19 -40.79
N LEU A 154 -1.91 -33.04 -39.74
CA LEU A 154 -2.79 -34.12 -39.25
C LEU A 154 -3.86 -34.51 -40.27
N SER A 155 -4.50 -33.53 -40.92
CA SER A 155 -5.44 -33.79 -42.02
C SER A 155 -4.76 -34.49 -43.21
N ARG A 156 -3.51 -34.11 -43.53
CA ARG A 156 -2.73 -34.79 -44.58
C ARG A 156 -2.37 -36.23 -44.19
N LEU A 157 -2.05 -36.48 -42.92
CA LEU A 157 -1.74 -37.82 -42.42
C LEU A 157 -2.97 -38.73 -42.52
N LYS A 158 -4.15 -38.25 -42.14
CA LYS A 158 -5.43 -38.97 -42.35
C LYS A 158 -5.67 -39.32 -43.81
N LEU A 159 -5.41 -38.39 -44.74
CA LEU A 159 -5.58 -38.65 -46.17
C LEU A 159 -4.61 -39.74 -46.66
N ARG A 160 -3.38 -39.76 -46.16
CA ARG A 160 -2.39 -40.81 -46.49
C ARG A 160 -2.76 -42.17 -45.90
N LEU A 161 -3.30 -42.21 -44.69
CA LEU A 161 -3.79 -43.44 -44.07
C LEU A 161 -4.93 -44.08 -44.87
N ALA A 162 -5.82 -43.27 -45.45
CA ALA A 162 -6.92 -43.76 -46.27
C ALA A 162 -6.48 -44.46 -47.58
N LEU A 163 -5.18 -44.41 -47.93
CA LEU A 163 -4.59 -45.07 -49.08
C LEU A 163 -3.93 -46.42 -48.73
N LEU A 164 -3.94 -46.85 -47.47
CA LEU A 164 -3.36 -48.13 -47.03
C LEU A 164 -4.38 -49.27 -47.22
N ASP A 165 -3.86 -50.44 -47.62
CA ASP A 165 -4.68 -51.64 -47.88
C ASP A 165 -5.08 -52.42 -46.62
N ASP A 166 -4.49 -52.13 -45.46
CA ASP A 166 -4.82 -52.77 -44.17
C ASP A 166 -5.91 -51.98 -43.42
N PRO A 167 -7.15 -52.49 -43.35
CA PRO A 167 -8.27 -51.79 -42.73
C PRO A 167 -8.18 -51.76 -41.19
N VAL A 168 -7.49 -52.71 -40.56
CA VAL A 168 -7.35 -52.76 -39.10
C VAL A 168 -6.35 -51.70 -38.66
N LEU A 169 -5.17 -51.68 -39.28
CA LEU A 169 -4.11 -50.69 -38.99
C LEU A 169 -4.59 -49.26 -39.28
N THR A 170 -5.29 -49.06 -40.40
CA THR A 170 -5.85 -47.74 -40.78
C THR A 170 -6.84 -47.23 -39.74
N LYS A 171 -7.69 -48.10 -39.21
CA LYS A 171 -8.69 -47.74 -38.20
C LYS A 171 -8.04 -47.36 -36.87
N GLU A 172 -7.05 -48.12 -36.41
CA GLU A 172 -6.30 -47.81 -35.19
C GLU A 172 -5.56 -46.48 -35.30
N MET A 173 -4.79 -46.27 -36.38
CA MET A 173 -4.05 -45.02 -36.58
C MET A 173 -4.97 -43.81 -36.78
N SER A 174 -6.12 -43.96 -37.44
CA SER A 174 -7.11 -42.89 -37.54
C SER A 174 -7.68 -42.53 -36.18
N SER A 175 -7.98 -43.53 -35.34
CA SER A 175 -8.46 -43.32 -33.97
C SER A 175 -7.45 -42.55 -33.12
N ASP A 176 -6.15 -42.85 -33.25
CA ASP A 176 -5.10 -42.12 -32.54
C ASP A 176 -4.99 -40.67 -33.00
N ILE A 177 -5.09 -40.40 -34.31
CA ILE A 177 -5.11 -39.03 -34.83
C ILE A 177 -6.34 -38.26 -34.32
N ASP A 178 -7.51 -38.91 -34.31
CA ASP A 178 -8.74 -38.32 -33.77
C ASP A 178 -8.60 -37.97 -32.28
N ALA A 179 -7.94 -38.83 -31.50
CA ALA A 179 -7.62 -38.55 -30.11
C ALA A 179 -6.70 -37.32 -29.96
N ILE A 180 -5.64 -37.22 -30.78
CA ILE A 180 -4.72 -36.07 -30.77
C ILE A 180 -5.46 -34.77 -31.13
N VAL A 181 -6.29 -34.78 -32.17
CA VAL A 181 -7.10 -33.61 -32.57
C VAL A 181 -8.05 -33.20 -31.45
N LYS A 182 -8.67 -34.16 -30.75
CA LYS A 182 -9.55 -33.88 -29.61
C LYS A 182 -8.83 -33.21 -28.44
N VAL A 183 -7.60 -33.64 -28.13
CA VAL A 183 -6.75 -32.97 -27.12
C VAL A 183 -6.39 -31.55 -27.54
N LEU A 184 -6.08 -31.34 -28.83
CA LEU A 184 -5.77 -30.04 -29.39
C LEU A 184 -6.96 -29.06 -29.29
N ASP A 185 -8.15 -29.53 -29.65
CA ASP A 185 -9.40 -28.76 -29.57
C ASP A 185 -9.76 -28.43 -28.13
N ALA A 186 -9.61 -29.38 -27.20
CA ALA A 186 -9.82 -29.13 -25.77
C ALA A 186 -8.87 -28.06 -25.22
N THR A 187 -7.60 -28.10 -25.62
CA THR A 187 -6.59 -27.10 -25.23
C THR A 187 -6.91 -25.73 -25.81
N GLN A 188 -7.30 -25.66 -27.09
CA GLN A 188 -7.71 -24.40 -27.72
C GLN A 188 -8.96 -23.82 -27.05
N HIS A 189 -9.95 -24.64 -26.72
CA HIS A 189 -11.17 -24.22 -26.04
C HIS A 189 -10.89 -23.66 -24.64
N TYR A 190 -10.05 -24.35 -23.86
CA TYR A 190 -9.60 -23.88 -22.55
C TYR A 190 -8.92 -22.50 -22.64
N LEU A 191 -8.01 -22.29 -23.60
CA LEU A 191 -7.35 -20.99 -23.80
C LEU A 191 -8.31 -19.86 -24.20
N HIS A 192 -9.44 -20.18 -24.83
CA HIS A 192 -10.44 -19.20 -25.26
C HIS A 192 -11.45 -18.87 -24.15
N ASP A 193 -11.89 -19.85 -23.37
CA ASP A 193 -12.87 -19.66 -22.30
C ASP A 193 -12.30 -18.86 -21.11
N ASP A 194 -10.99 -18.95 -20.88
CA ASP A 194 -10.24 -18.20 -19.88
C ASP A 194 -10.23 -16.66 -20.12
N THR A 195 -10.78 -16.20 -21.26
CA THR A 195 -10.99 -14.77 -21.58
C THR A 195 -12.43 -14.28 -21.33
N LYS A 196 -13.37 -15.19 -21.02
CA LYS A 196 -14.80 -14.90 -20.83
C LYS A 196 -15.29 -15.05 -19.38
N ALA A 197 -14.39 -15.22 -18.41
CA ALA A 197 -14.76 -15.19 -17.01
C ALA A 197 -15.19 -13.76 -16.61
N PRO A 198 -16.38 -13.58 -16.00
CA PRO A 198 -16.96 -12.26 -15.67
C PRO A 198 -16.20 -11.48 -14.59
#